data_AF-A0A9D9L7R8-F1
#
_entry.id   AF-A0A9D9L7R8-F1
#
_cell.length_a   1.000
_cell.length_b   1.000
_cell.length_c   1.000
_cell.angle_alpha   90.00
_cell.angle_beta   90.00
_cell.angle_gamma   90.00
#
_symmetry.space_group_name_H-M   'P 1'
#
loop_
_entity.id
_entity.type
_entity.pdbx_description
1 polymer ?
#
loop_
_entity_poly.entity_id
_entity_poly.type
_entity_poly.pdbx_seq_one_letter_code
_entity_poly.pdbx_strand_id
1 'polypeptide(L)'
;EADVHRFLKKDAKLPGMPDTLSEAEQDILAFVRTNEQRGIRSTMKTLTERFEGKPYGWPLGVIDCLVARLWANGHLEASLNGEMLQEATLKNSLLNTHQHSDLVLSLAQQFTPAQIRRIKEFMQEFFAVPVPSQDAKAVGEELLSQFKELSASLKNLLVQHDSYPFVKGLAECVGTVSKIVGHPWTWFFGEDFAKQMEELLDAKDNLIEPICGAFNNGQAEIYAAARQFYLEQKVNFPFIKGNPAEYNSTGTEEEKLFQLLESPVVYKNAGFKQIKALRESLEKQVAEATAKLHATVEAKVNEQLKQLRASEAYRNAAAEARQSVEDTAAMFIANAKQERLLPTLSWSLQNFLSSQIPRFYEILTPPPPSSNAGKGDGDKSKAAKVVPLHSVKPDMAKTMLETPEDIDAYVDALRKRLLDEVEAGNKVFLG
;
A
#
# COMPACT_ATOMS: atom_id res chain seq x y z
N GLU A 1 45.79 -40.02 18.20
CA GLU A 1 45.59 -38.74 17.47
C GLU A 1 45.12 -38.90 16.02
N ALA A 2 45.76 -39.72 15.17
CA ALA A 2 45.34 -39.88 13.77
C ALA A 2 43.92 -40.47 13.59
N ASP A 3 43.49 -41.34 14.51
CA ASP A 3 42.21 -42.03 14.40
C ASP A 3 40.99 -41.14 14.74
N VAL A 4 41.09 -40.26 15.74
CA VAL A 4 40.01 -39.31 16.11
C VAL A 4 39.63 -38.41 14.93
N HIS A 5 40.62 -37.99 14.14
CA HIS A 5 40.39 -37.21 12.92
C HIS A 5 39.57 -37.98 11.88
N ARG A 6 39.73 -39.30 11.82
CA ARG A 6 39.04 -40.17 10.87
C ARG A 6 37.59 -40.40 11.28
N PHE A 7 37.29 -40.44 12.58
CA PHE A 7 35.95 -40.66 13.13
C PHE A 7 35.05 -39.41 13.14
N LEU A 8 35.62 -38.20 13.06
CA LEU A 8 34.84 -36.95 13.04
C LEU A 8 34.23 -36.58 11.68
N LYS A 9 34.72 -37.17 10.58
CA LYS A 9 34.18 -36.91 9.23
C LYS A 9 32.90 -37.71 9.00
N LYS A 10 31.79 -37.02 8.71
CA LYS A 10 30.44 -37.54 8.42
C LYS A 10 30.34 -38.65 7.34
N ASP A 11 31.41 -38.91 6.59
CA ASP A 11 31.46 -39.84 5.45
C ASP A 11 32.55 -40.93 5.55
N ALA A 12 33.20 -41.10 6.70
CA ALA A 12 34.21 -42.15 6.84
C ALA A 12 33.54 -43.52 7.01
N LYS A 13 33.09 -44.14 5.91
CA LYS A 13 32.99 -45.60 5.82
C LYS A 13 34.39 -46.17 6.09
N LEU A 14 34.64 -46.51 7.34
CA LEU A 14 35.83 -47.22 7.75
C LEU A 14 35.73 -48.64 7.19
N PRO A 15 36.71 -49.09 6.37
CA PRO A 15 36.70 -50.44 5.83
C PRO A 15 36.62 -51.45 6.99
N GLY A 16 35.53 -52.23 7.04
CA GLY A 16 35.35 -53.32 8.01
C GLY A 16 34.51 -53.02 9.26
N MET A 17 33.93 -51.82 9.43
CA MET A 17 32.98 -51.56 10.52
C MET A 17 31.52 -51.47 10.03
N PRO A 18 30.56 -52.09 10.74
CA PRO A 18 29.15 -52.04 10.37
C PRO A 18 28.55 -50.63 10.59
N ASP A 19 27.54 -50.28 9.78
CA ASP A 19 26.74 -49.04 9.87
C ASP A 19 25.81 -49.01 11.11
N THR A 20 25.87 -50.05 11.96
CA THR A 20 25.08 -50.21 13.18
C THR A 20 25.88 -49.85 14.43
N LEU A 21 25.22 -49.29 15.44
CA LEU A 21 25.80 -49.03 16.76
C LEU A 21 26.42 -50.29 17.37
N SER A 22 27.72 -50.23 17.65
CA SER A 22 28.46 -51.27 18.39
C SER A 22 28.01 -51.36 19.85
N GLU A 23 28.29 -52.49 20.51
CA GLU A 23 27.99 -52.65 21.95
C GLU A 23 28.66 -51.54 22.80
N ALA A 24 29.90 -51.16 22.46
CA ALA A 24 30.61 -50.10 23.17
C ALA A 24 29.94 -48.73 23.03
N GLU A 25 29.42 -48.42 21.83
CA GLU A 25 28.66 -47.19 21.58
C GLU A 25 27.31 -47.20 22.31
N GLN A 26 26.64 -48.35 22.36
CA GLN A 26 25.39 -48.52 23.10
C GLN A 26 25.59 -48.33 24.61
N ASP A 27 26.69 -48.85 25.17
CA ASP A 27 27.03 -48.68 26.58
C ASP A 27 27.30 -47.21 26.94
N ILE A 28 28.02 -46.48 26.09
CA ILE A 28 28.25 -45.04 26.27
C ILE A 28 26.91 -44.29 26.24
N LEU A 29 26.05 -44.56 25.26
CA LEU A 29 24.73 -43.93 25.18
C LEU A 29 23.84 -44.27 26.37
N ALA A 30 23.86 -45.52 26.85
CA ALA A 30 23.11 -45.96 28.02
C ALA A 30 23.59 -45.27 29.31
N PHE A 31 24.90 -45.07 29.46
CA PHE A 31 25.49 -44.32 30.56
C PHE A 31 25.02 -42.87 30.56
N VAL A 32 25.16 -42.17 29.43
CA VAL A 32 24.71 -40.77 29.29
C VAL A 32 23.21 -40.65 29.55
N ARG A 33 22.40 -41.56 28.99
CA ARG A 33 20.94 -41.62 29.20
C ARG A 33 20.56 -41.78 30.67
N THR A 34 21.24 -42.68 31.37
CA THR A 34 20.97 -42.97 32.78
C THR A 34 21.29 -41.76 33.66
N ASN A 35 22.39 -41.06 33.35
CA ASN A 35 22.76 -39.84 34.04
C ASN A 35 21.74 -38.72 33.78
N GLU A 36 21.32 -38.53 32.53
CA GLU A 36 20.31 -37.52 32.15
C GLU A 36 18.98 -37.75 32.89
N GLN A 37 18.50 -38.99 32.95
CA GLN A 37 17.29 -39.37 33.70
C GLN A 37 17.41 -39.11 35.21
N ARG A 38 18.63 -39.08 35.75
CA ARG A 38 18.93 -38.80 37.16
C ARG A 38 19.28 -37.33 37.42
N GLY A 39 19.27 -36.48 36.39
CA GLY A 39 19.72 -35.08 36.51
C GLY A 39 21.22 -34.94 36.76
N ILE A 40 22.02 -35.96 36.43
CA ILE A 40 23.48 -35.97 36.60
C ILE A 40 24.13 -35.51 35.29
N ARG A 41 25.06 -34.56 35.40
CA ARG A 41 25.84 -34.05 34.26
C ARG A 41 26.84 -35.12 33.79
N SER A 42 26.75 -35.55 32.54
CA SER A 42 27.74 -36.43 31.92
C SER A 42 28.86 -35.58 31.29
N THR A 43 30.07 -35.73 31.79
CA THR A 43 31.27 -35.07 31.23
C THR A 43 32.20 -36.11 30.62
N MET A 44 33.09 -35.69 29.71
CA MET A 44 34.11 -36.58 29.15
C MET A 44 34.93 -37.22 30.27
N LYS A 45 35.28 -36.48 31.33
CA LYS A 45 35.96 -37.00 32.51
C LYS A 45 35.19 -38.13 33.19
N THR A 46 33.91 -37.94 33.49
CA THR A 46 33.08 -38.99 34.13
C THR A 46 32.92 -40.22 33.25
N LEU A 47 32.94 -40.02 31.92
CA LEU A 47 32.86 -41.10 30.96
C LEU A 47 34.17 -41.90 30.93
N THR A 48 35.30 -41.21 30.88
CA THR A 48 36.64 -41.80 30.98
C THR A 48 36.80 -42.61 32.26
N GLU A 49 36.48 -42.04 33.43
CA GLU A 49 36.58 -42.72 34.73
C GLU A 49 35.72 -44.00 34.78
N ARG A 50 34.55 -43.99 34.12
CA ARG A 50 33.65 -45.14 34.04
C ARG A 50 34.18 -46.26 33.17
N PHE A 51 34.70 -45.93 31.98
CA PHE A 51 35.05 -46.93 30.95
C PHE A 51 36.53 -47.35 30.97
N GLU A 52 37.43 -46.59 31.62
CA GLU A 52 38.78 -47.06 31.97
C GLU A 52 38.75 -48.06 33.15
N GLY A 53 37.72 -47.98 34.00
CA GLY A 53 37.52 -48.88 35.13
C GLY A 53 37.02 -50.28 34.75
N LYS A 54 37.06 -51.20 35.72
CA LYS A 54 36.42 -52.54 35.58
C LYS A 54 34.90 -52.36 35.42
N PRO A 55 34.23 -53.14 34.55
CA PRO A 55 34.72 -54.30 33.79
C PRO A 55 35.32 -53.97 32.40
N TYR A 56 35.32 -52.72 31.97
CA TYR A 56 35.60 -52.32 30.59
C TYR A 56 37.11 -52.23 30.26
N GLY A 57 37.86 -51.46 31.04
CA GLY A 57 39.31 -51.30 30.84
C GLY A 57 39.71 -50.66 29.50
N TRP A 58 38.84 -49.84 28.91
CA TRP A 58 39.10 -49.21 27.61
C TRP A 58 40.11 -48.07 27.76
N PRO A 59 41.15 -47.97 26.92
CA PRO A 59 42.08 -46.85 26.97
C PRO A 59 41.41 -45.55 26.50
N LEU A 60 41.80 -44.41 27.06
CA LEU A 60 41.26 -43.07 26.72
C LEU A 60 41.08 -42.83 25.21
N GLY A 61 42.09 -43.14 24.40
CA GLY A 61 42.01 -42.92 22.95
C GLY A 61 40.90 -43.71 22.25
N VAL A 62 40.49 -44.87 22.78
CA VAL A 62 39.32 -45.63 22.29
C VAL A 62 38.03 -44.90 22.68
N ILE A 63 37.93 -44.42 23.91
CA ILE A 63 36.78 -43.66 24.40
C ILE A 63 36.59 -42.38 23.57
N ASP A 64 37.68 -41.64 23.30
CA ASP A 64 37.67 -40.45 22.43
C ASP A 64 37.15 -40.77 21.03
N CYS A 65 37.57 -41.90 20.44
CA CYS A 65 37.12 -42.31 19.12
C CYS A 65 35.64 -42.70 19.11
N LEU A 66 35.15 -43.41 20.13
CA LEU A 66 33.75 -43.79 20.25
C LEU A 66 32.85 -42.56 20.45
N VAL A 67 33.26 -41.60 21.28
CA VAL A 67 32.53 -40.34 21.48
C VAL A 67 32.54 -39.51 20.19
N ALA A 68 33.68 -39.40 19.52
CA ALA A 68 33.79 -38.72 18.23
C ALA A 68 32.86 -39.34 17.17
N ARG A 69 32.78 -40.68 17.12
CA ARG A 69 31.90 -41.40 16.18
C ARG A 69 30.42 -41.23 16.53
N LEU A 70 30.06 -41.34 17.81
CA LEU A 70 28.69 -41.09 18.28
C LEU A 70 28.25 -39.65 17.99
N TRP A 71 29.13 -38.68 18.14
CA TRP A 71 28.86 -37.29 17.79
C TRP A 71 28.73 -37.10 16.28
N ALA A 72 29.65 -37.67 15.48
CA ALA A 72 29.62 -37.57 14.02
C ALA A 72 28.36 -38.22 13.41
N ASN A 73 27.87 -39.29 14.02
CA ASN A 73 26.63 -39.97 13.65
C ASN A 73 25.36 -39.32 14.26
N GLY A 74 25.50 -38.22 15.00
CA GLY A 74 24.37 -37.47 15.54
C GLY A 74 23.64 -38.15 16.70
N HIS A 75 24.31 -39.02 17.47
CA HIS A 75 23.76 -39.65 18.67
C HIS A 75 24.12 -38.89 19.97
N LEU A 76 25.21 -38.14 19.96
CA LEU A 76 25.65 -37.28 21.06
C LEU A 76 25.81 -35.84 20.59
N GLU A 77 25.49 -34.92 21.49
CA GLU A 77 25.88 -33.51 21.40
C GLU A 77 26.94 -33.22 22.46
N ALA A 78 27.81 -32.25 22.17
CA ALA A 78 28.90 -31.86 23.03
C ALA A 78 28.88 -30.36 23.28
N SER A 79 28.98 -29.96 24.55
CA SER A 79 29.11 -28.55 24.92
C SER A 79 30.29 -28.33 25.86
N LEU A 80 30.94 -27.19 25.75
CA LEU A 80 32.02 -26.77 26.64
C LEU A 80 31.61 -25.44 27.27
N ASN A 81 31.60 -25.36 28.60
CA ASN A 81 31.18 -24.16 29.34
C ASN A 81 29.79 -23.61 28.95
N GLY A 82 28.89 -24.49 28.47
CA GLY A 82 27.54 -24.12 28.04
C GLY A 82 27.41 -23.78 26.55
N GLU A 83 28.51 -23.71 25.79
CA GLU A 83 28.48 -23.50 24.34
C GLU A 83 28.55 -24.82 23.58
N MET A 84 27.67 -25.03 22.60
CA MET A 84 27.67 -26.22 21.75
C MET A 84 28.86 -26.21 20.78
N LEU A 85 29.58 -27.32 20.71
CA LEU A 85 30.79 -27.44 19.93
C LEU A 85 30.51 -27.84 18.47
N GLN A 86 31.24 -27.23 17.54
CA GLN A 86 31.30 -27.63 16.13
C GLN A 86 32.47 -28.61 15.89
N GLU A 87 32.50 -29.27 14.73
CA GLU A 87 33.45 -30.34 14.40
C GLU A 87 34.92 -29.98 14.70
N ALA A 88 35.36 -28.80 14.24
CA ALA A 88 36.73 -28.34 14.43
C ALA A 88 37.10 -28.11 15.91
N THR A 89 36.18 -27.56 16.69
CA THR A 89 36.36 -27.29 18.13
C THR A 89 36.22 -28.53 18.99
N LEU A 90 35.36 -29.48 18.59
CA LEU A 90 35.18 -30.75 19.30
C LEU A 90 36.47 -31.57 19.29
N LYS A 91 37.14 -31.66 18.15
CA LYS A 91 38.43 -32.38 18.02
C LYS A 91 39.45 -31.92 19.06
N ASN A 92 39.65 -30.61 19.15
CA ASN A 92 40.62 -30.03 20.07
C ASN A 92 40.21 -30.28 21.54
N SER A 93 38.91 -30.24 21.81
CA SER A 93 38.37 -30.46 23.15
C SER A 93 38.47 -31.93 23.60
N LEU A 94 38.27 -32.88 22.68
CA LEU A 94 38.47 -34.31 22.94
C LEU A 94 39.94 -34.65 23.19
N LEU A 95 40.87 -34.04 22.46
CA LEU A 95 42.30 -34.32 22.64
C LEU A 95 42.92 -33.61 23.85
N ASN A 96 42.27 -32.57 24.40
CA ASN A 96 42.76 -31.82 25.53
C ASN A 96 42.16 -32.32 26.85
N THR A 97 42.87 -33.21 27.55
CA THR A 97 42.41 -33.82 28.81
C THR A 97 42.09 -32.80 29.90
N HIS A 98 42.70 -31.60 29.88
CA HIS A 98 42.37 -30.54 30.84
C HIS A 98 40.94 -30.01 30.67
N GLN A 99 40.34 -30.15 29.49
CA GLN A 99 38.97 -29.71 29.21
C GLN A 99 37.92 -30.79 29.48
N HIS A 100 38.33 -32.03 29.78
CA HIS A 100 37.41 -33.17 29.90
C HIS A 100 36.41 -33.04 31.05
N SER A 101 36.75 -32.30 32.12
CA SER A 101 35.82 -32.02 33.22
C SER A 101 34.71 -31.05 32.81
N ASP A 102 34.97 -30.17 31.85
CA ASP A 102 34.02 -29.13 31.43
C ASP A 102 33.28 -29.51 30.14
N LEU A 103 33.83 -30.44 29.36
CA LEU A 103 33.24 -31.02 28.16
C LEU A 103 32.06 -31.93 28.52
N VAL A 104 30.85 -31.43 28.31
CA VAL A 104 29.58 -32.11 28.59
C VAL A 104 29.13 -32.88 27.38
N LEU A 105 28.65 -34.10 27.60
CA LEU A 105 28.06 -34.95 26.59
C LEU A 105 26.58 -35.15 26.92
N SER A 106 25.71 -34.85 25.98
CA SER A 106 24.26 -35.06 26.08
C SER A 106 23.77 -35.93 24.94
N LEU A 107 22.66 -36.64 25.12
CA LEU A 107 22.03 -37.35 24.02
C LEU A 107 21.53 -36.33 22.98
N ALA A 108 21.83 -36.57 21.71
CA ALA A 108 21.22 -35.80 20.64
C ALA A 108 19.71 -36.11 20.57
N GLN A 109 18.91 -35.09 20.29
CA GLN A 109 17.48 -35.27 20.13
C GLN A 109 17.18 -36.11 18.88
N GLN A 110 16.64 -37.30 19.06
CA GLN A 110 16.29 -38.19 17.95
C GLN A 110 14.88 -37.92 17.46
N PHE A 111 14.73 -37.89 16.13
CA PHE A 111 13.44 -37.69 15.46
C PHE A 111 13.12 -38.91 14.61
N THR A 112 11.85 -39.31 14.63
CA THR A 112 11.37 -40.45 13.84
C THR A 112 11.36 -40.09 12.35
N PRO A 113 11.52 -41.08 11.44
CA PRO A 113 11.37 -40.85 10.01
C PRO A 113 10.02 -40.23 9.63
N ALA A 114 8.95 -40.55 10.39
CA ALA A 114 7.62 -39.96 10.20
C ALA A 114 7.59 -38.46 10.50
N GLN A 115 8.25 -38.01 11.59
CA GLN A 115 8.36 -36.59 11.90
C GLN A 115 9.16 -35.84 10.82
N ILE A 116 10.28 -36.41 10.36
CA ILE A 116 11.09 -35.80 9.28
C ILE A 116 10.26 -35.68 8.00
N ARG A 117 9.56 -36.74 7.62
CA ARG A 117 8.69 -36.76 6.45
C ARG A 117 7.59 -35.70 6.53
N ARG A 118 6.92 -35.57 7.68
CA ARG A 118 5.88 -34.55 7.92
C ARG A 118 6.40 -33.13 7.67
N ILE A 119 7.60 -32.81 8.16
CA ILE A 119 8.21 -31.49 7.93
C ILE A 119 8.53 -31.26 6.46
N LYS A 120 9.04 -32.28 5.76
CA LYS A 120 9.35 -32.18 4.34
C LYS A 120 8.10 -31.98 3.48
N GLU A 121 7.01 -32.69 3.82
CA GLU A 121 5.71 -32.52 3.17
C GLU A 121 5.17 -31.10 3.39
N PHE A 122 5.19 -30.60 4.64
CA PHE A 122 4.83 -29.22 4.95
C PHE A 122 5.68 -28.20 4.17
N MET A 123 7.00 -28.38 4.09
CA MET A 123 7.88 -27.47 3.35
C MET A 123 7.57 -27.44 1.86
N GLN A 124 7.25 -28.59 1.27
CA GLN A 124 6.85 -28.68 -0.13
C GLN A 124 5.51 -27.99 -0.39
N GLU A 125 4.57 -28.07 0.54
CA GLU A 125 3.24 -27.48 0.41
C GLU A 125 3.24 -25.98 0.71
N PHE A 126 3.96 -25.57 1.75
CA PHE A 126 3.98 -24.20 2.23
C PHE A 126 5.01 -23.30 1.51
N PHE A 127 6.19 -23.83 1.17
CA PHE A 127 7.25 -23.04 0.51
C PHE A 127 7.51 -23.45 -0.94
N ALA A 128 6.91 -24.55 -1.42
CA ALA A 128 7.23 -25.15 -2.72
C ALA A 128 8.72 -25.53 -2.87
N VAL A 129 9.40 -25.80 -1.75
CA VAL A 129 10.84 -26.15 -1.71
C VAL A 129 11.02 -27.66 -1.51
N PRO A 130 11.69 -28.36 -2.46
CA PRO A 130 12.05 -29.76 -2.27
C PRO A 130 13.22 -29.90 -1.30
N VAL A 131 13.09 -30.79 -0.32
CA VAL A 131 14.14 -31.04 0.68
C VAL A 131 14.74 -32.43 0.46
N PRO A 132 15.92 -32.56 -0.19
CA PRO A 132 16.53 -33.86 -0.47
C PRO A 132 17.13 -34.50 0.80
N SER A 133 17.50 -33.69 1.79
CA SER A 133 18.11 -34.16 3.04
C SER A 133 17.19 -35.11 3.82
N GLN A 134 17.80 -36.10 4.48
CA GLN A 134 17.17 -36.98 5.47
C GLN A 134 17.67 -36.68 6.90
N ASP A 135 18.64 -35.77 7.03
CA ASP A 135 19.20 -35.34 8.30
C ASP A 135 18.25 -34.33 8.96
N ALA A 136 17.72 -34.67 10.14
CA ALA A 136 16.70 -33.88 10.82
C ALA A 136 17.17 -32.46 11.15
N LYS A 137 18.46 -32.29 11.48
CA LYS A 137 19.05 -30.97 11.74
C LYS A 137 19.02 -30.12 10.48
N ALA A 138 19.51 -30.65 9.36
CA ALA A 138 19.49 -29.95 8.09
C ALA A 138 18.06 -29.60 7.65
N VAL A 139 17.08 -30.51 7.83
CA VAL A 139 15.66 -30.23 7.50
C VAL A 139 15.09 -29.12 8.39
N GLY A 140 15.34 -29.17 9.70
CA GLY A 140 14.82 -28.18 10.64
C GLY A 140 15.49 -26.80 10.47
N GLU A 141 16.79 -26.75 10.20
CA GLU A 141 17.52 -25.50 9.95
C GLU A 141 17.07 -24.84 8.64
N GLU A 142 16.81 -25.62 7.60
CA GLU A 142 16.24 -25.11 6.34
C GLU A 142 14.84 -24.53 6.58
N LEU A 143 13.96 -25.25 7.27
CA LEU A 143 12.63 -24.74 7.61
C LEU A 143 12.71 -23.42 8.42
N LEU A 144 13.63 -23.34 9.38
CA LEU A 144 13.86 -22.12 10.14
C LEU A 144 14.31 -20.96 9.24
N SER A 145 15.18 -21.23 8.26
CA SER A 145 15.63 -20.23 7.29
C SER A 145 14.48 -19.71 6.44
N GLN A 146 13.64 -20.61 5.91
CA GLN A 146 12.47 -20.24 5.12
C GLN A 146 11.48 -19.37 5.90
N PHE A 147 11.22 -19.69 7.18
CA PHE A 147 10.39 -18.84 8.04
C PHE A 147 11.03 -17.48 8.34
N LYS A 148 12.36 -17.39 8.46
CA LYS A 148 13.06 -16.10 8.64
C LYS A 148 12.89 -15.20 7.40
N GLU A 149 13.06 -15.77 6.21
CA GLU A 149 12.86 -15.06 4.95
C GLU A 149 11.41 -14.59 4.79
N LEU A 150 10.45 -15.48 5.06
CA LEU A 150 9.04 -15.12 5.07
C LEU A 150 8.74 -14.01 6.08
N SER A 151 9.25 -14.12 7.32
CA SER A 151 9.06 -13.08 8.35
C SER A 151 9.55 -11.72 7.88
N ALA A 152 10.74 -11.67 7.27
CA ALA A 152 11.31 -10.44 6.74
C ALA A 152 10.46 -9.87 5.58
N SER A 153 10.04 -10.73 4.65
CA SER A 153 9.19 -10.35 3.52
C SER A 153 7.85 -9.75 3.98
N LEU A 154 7.14 -10.44 4.89
CA LEU A 154 5.85 -9.98 5.41
C LEU A 154 5.98 -8.67 6.20
N LYS A 155 7.06 -8.50 6.98
CA LYS A 155 7.33 -7.23 7.68
C LYS A 155 7.56 -6.08 6.71
N ASN A 156 8.32 -6.30 5.63
CA ASN A 156 8.56 -5.30 4.60
C ASN A 156 7.26 -4.88 3.90
N LEU A 157 6.36 -5.83 3.62
CA LEU A 157 5.04 -5.53 3.06
C LEU A 157 4.16 -4.75 4.05
N LEU A 158 4.14 -5.14 5.32
CA LEU A 158 3.31 -4.50 6.35
C LEU A 158 3.66 -3.01 6.57
N VAL A 159 4.92 -2.63 6.36
CA VAL A 159 5.37 -1.22 6.41
C VAL A 159 4.65 -0.37 5.35
N GLN A 160 4.21 -0.96 4.24
CA GLN A 160 3.56 -0.22 3.15
C GLN A 160 2.05 0.01 3.35
N HIS A 161 1.52 -0.23 4.56
CA HIS A 161 0.08 -0.18 4.85
C HIS A 161 -0.61 1.16 4.62
N ASP A 162 0.13 2.27 4.60
CA ASP A 162 -0.42 3.58 4.26
C ASP A 162 -0.72 3.71 2.76
N SER A 163 0.12 3.10 1.93
CA SER A 163 -0.04 3.06 0.48
C SER A 163 -0.96 1.93 0.03
N TYR A 164 -0.95 0.81 0.77
CA TYR A 164 -1.70 -0.41 0.47
C TYR A 164 -2.45 -0.91 1.71
N PRO A 165 -3.62 -0.34 2.04
CA PRO A 165 -4.39 -0.70 3.24
C PRO A 165 -4.68 -2.20 3.40
N PHE A 166 -4.82 -2.94 2.30
CA PHE A 166 -5.06 -4.39 2.32
C PHE A 166 -3.90 -5.21 2.92
N VAL A 167 -2.69 -4.67 3.02
CA VAL A 167 -1.57 -5.37 3.66
C VAL A 167 -1.69 -5.39 5.19
N LYS A 168 -2.55 -4.56 5.80
CA LYS A 168 -2.81 -4.57 7.25
C LYS A 168 -3.28 -5.93 7.74
N GLY A 169 -3.96 -6.69 6.89
CA GLY A 169 -4.39 -8.07 7.20
C GLY A 169 -3.23 -9.02 7.54
N LEU A 170 -1.99 -8.70 7.14
CA LEU A 170 -0.81 -9.50 7.45
C LEU A 170 -0.32 -9.37 8.90
N ALA A 171 -0.82 -8.41 9.69
CA ALA A 171 -0.28 -8.11 11.01
C ALA A 171 -0.29 -9.32 11.96
N GLU A 172 -1.39 -10.08 11.97
CA GLU A 172 -1.51 -11.29 12.79
C GLU A 172 -0.55 -12.38 12.32
N CYS A 173 -0.48 -12.65 11.02
CA CYS A 173 0.46 -13.61 10.44
C CYS A 173 1.93 -13.24 10.71
N VAL A 174 2.29 -11.95 10.64
CA VAL A 174 3.63 -11.48 11.02
C VAL A 174 3.94 -11.82 12.47
N GLY A 175 2.95 -11.68 13.37
CA GLY A 175 3.06 -12.09 14.76
C GLY A 175 3.30 -13.59 14.91
N THR A 176 2.47 -14.41 14.26
CA THR A 176 2.59 -15.88 14.29
C THR A 176 3.93 -16.37 13.72
N VAL A 177 4.31 -15.90 12.53
CA VAL A 177 5.60 -16.27 11.91
C VAL A 177 6.78 -15.80 12.75
N SER A 178 6.71 -14.61 13.37
CA SER A 178 7.79 -14.14 14.25
C SER A 178 7.94 -14.99 15.52
N LYS A 179 6.85 -15.51 16.08
CA LYS A 179 6.91 -16.47 17.20
C LYS A 179 7.59 -17.77 16.75
N ILE A 180 7.22 -18.30 15.59
CA ILE A 180 7.82 -19.51 15.01
C ILE A 180 9.34 -19.33 14.84
N VAL A 181 9.79 -18.19 14.30
CA VAL A 181 11.22 -17.87 14.13
C VAL A 181 11.98 -17.82 15.46
N GLY A 182 11.31 -17.55 16.58
CA GLY A 182 11.90 -17.51 17.92
C GLY A 182 12.20 -18.90 18.51
N HIS A 183 11.70 -19.98 17.93
CA HIS A 183 11.94 -21.34 18.40
C HIS A 183 13.23 -21.94 17.79
N PRO A 184 13.91 -22.87 18.49
CA PRO A 184 15.00 -23.64 17.92
C PRO A 184 14.49 -24.60 16.83
N TRP A 185 15.36 -24.99 15.90
CA TRP A 185 15.01 -25.90 14.79
C TRP A 185 14.41 -27.25 15.26
N THR A 186 14.79 -27.71 16.46
CA THR A 186 14.27 -28.94 17.05
C THR A 186 12.78 -28.88 17.38
N TRP A 187 12.25 -27.68 17.63
CA TRP A 187 10.85 -27.46 18.00
C TRP A 187 9.87 -27.88 16.88
N PHE A 188 10.26 -27.75 15.62
CA PHE A 188 9.41 -28.10 14.47
C PHE A 188 8.95 -29.56 14.49
N PHE A 189 9.75 -30.46 15.06
CA PHE A 189 9.41 -31.88 15.12
C PHE A 189 8.42 -32.23 16.26
N GLY A 190 8.05 -31.26 17.10
CA GLY A 190 7.11 -31.41 18.20
C GLY A 190 5.63 -31.38 17.77
N GLU A 191 4.74 -31.67 18.73
CA GLU A 191 3.29 -31.64 18.54
C GLU A 191 2.72 -30.21 18.45
N ASP A 192 3.36 -29.24 19.09
CA ASP A 192 2.88 -27.86 19.09
C ASP A 192 2.95 -27.23 17.69
N PHE A 193 4.02 -27.51 16.93
CA PHE A 193 4.09 -27.09 15.53
C PHE A 193 3.11 -27.87 14.66
N ALA A 194 2.97 -29.19 14.90
CA ALA A 194 2.07 -30.05 14.14
C ALA A 194 0.62 -29.54 14.13
N LYS A 195 0.13 -29.08 15.30
CA LYS A 195 -1.22 -28.52 15.45
C LYS A 195 -1.43 -27.20 14.71
N GLN A 196 -0.37 -26.46 14.40
CA GLN A 196 -0.42 -25.16 13.72
C GLN A 196 -0.23 -25.28 12.20
N MET A 197 0.20 -26.44 11.68
CA MET A 197 0.49 -26.62 10.26
C MET A 197 -0.71 -26.31 9.36
N GLU A 198 -1.90 -26.82 9.70
CA GLU A 198 -3.11 -26.61 8.90
C GLU A 198 -3.50 -25.13 8.85
N GLU A 199 -3.49 -24.45 10.00
CA GLU A 199 -3.79 -23.02 10.08
C GLU A 199 -2.77 -22.17 9.31
N LEU A 200 -1.49 -22.59 9.30
CA LEU A 200 -0.48 -21.94 8.48
C LEU A 200 -0.76 -22.14 6.99
N LEU A 201 -1.11 -23.35 6.55
CA LEU A 201 -1.48 -23.62 5.15
C LEU A 201 -2.72 -22.82 4.73
N ASP A 202 -3.74 -22.75 5.59
CA ASP A 202 -4.92 -21.90 5.36
C ASP A 202 -4.53 -20.42 5.24
N ALA A 203 -3.66 -19.92 6.13
CA ALA A 203 -3.17 -18.56 6.07
C ALA A 203 -2.32 -18.29 4.82
N LYS A 204 -1.57 -19.29 4.36
CA LYS A 204 -0.80 -19.21 3.12
C LYS A 204 -1.73 -18.94 1.94
N ASP A 205 -2.72 -19.79 1.73
CA ASP A 205 -3.55 -19.75 0.53
C ASP A 205 -4.58 -18.61 0.57
N ASN A 206 -5.12 -18.28 1.75
CA ASN A 206 -6.19 -17.29 1.88
C ASN A 206 -5.70 -15.85 2.09
N LEU A 207 -4.44 -15.65 2.46
CA LEU A 207 -3.92 -14.36 2.88
C LEU A 207 -2.51 -14.06 2.36
N ILE A 208 -1.51 -14.91 2.66
CA ILE A 208 -0.11 -14.63 2.31
C ILE A 208 0.10 -14.63 0.79
N GLU A 209 -0.28 -15.71 0.10
CA GLU A 209 -0.10 -15.82 -1.35
C GLU A 209 -0.89 -14.76 -2.13
N PRO A 210 -2.18 -14.47 -1.83
CA PRO A 210 -2.89 -13.41 -2.52
C PRO A 210 -2.27 -12.02 -2.33
N ILE A 211 -1.81 -11.69 -1.12
CA ILE A 211 -1.20 -10.38 -0.85
C ILE A 211 0.19 -10.28 -1.47
N CYS A 212 1.08 -11.25 -1.22
CA CYS A 212 2.41 -11.28 -1.83
C CYS A 212 2.33 -11.34 -3.35
N GLY A 213 1.42 -12.16 -3.88
CA GLY A 213 1.13 -12.29 -5.29
C GLY A 213 0.78 -10.96 -5.93
N ALA A 214 0.00 -10.11 -5.24
CA ALA A 214 -0.37 -8.81 -5.76
C ALA A 214 0.83 -7.88 -6.08
N PHE A 215 1.91 -7.97 -5.30
CA PHE A 215 3.15 -7.23 -5.54
C PHE A 215 4.01 -7.86 -6.63
N ASN A 216 3.89 -9.17 -6.84
CA ASN A 216 4.68 -9.91 -7.82
C ASN A 216 4.06 -9.94 -9.23
N ASN A 217 2.74 -9.69 -9.35
CA ASN A 217 1.99 -9.89 -10.59
C ASN A 217 1.42 -8.59 -11.20
N GLY A 218 1.82 -7.41 -10.73
CA GLY A 218 1.37 -6.13 -11.27
C GLY A 218 0.08 -5.56 -10.65
N GLN A 219 -0.56 -6.28 -9.72
CA GLN A 219 -1.83 -5.84 -9.12
C GLN A 219 -1.65 -4.67 -8.15
N ALA A 220 -0.53 -4.59 -7.44
CA ALA A 220 -0.20 -3.46 -6.57
C ALA A 220 -0.07 -2.16 -7.38
N GLU A 221 0.49 -2.21 -8.58
CA GLU A 221 0.61 -1.07 -9.50
C GLU A 221 -0.76 -0.64 -10.04
N ILE A 222 -1.64 -1.60 -10.38
CA ILE A 222 -3.02 -1.33 -10.77
C ILE A 222 -3.75 -0.58 -9.65
N TYR A 223 -3.62 -1.07 -8.41
CA TYR A 223 -4.20 -0.44 -7.23
C TYR A 223 -3.65 0.98 -7.03
N ALA A 224 -2.33 1.16 -7.05
CA ALA A 224 -1.68 2.45 -6.84
C ALA A 224 -2.12 3.49 -7.89
N ALA A 225 -2.15 3.11 -9.16
CA ALA A 225 -2.60 3.98 -10.24
C ALA A 225 -4.07 4.37 -10.09
N ALA A 226 -4.94 3.47 -9.63
CA ALA A 226 -6.34 3.79 -9.37
C ALA A 226 -6.52 4.71 -8.16
N ARG A 227 -5.74 4.51 -7.10
CA ARG A 227 -5.74 5.39 -5.92
C ARG A 227 -5.29 6.81 -6.30
N GLN A 228 -4.22 6.92 -7.08
CA GLN A 228 -3.74 8.20 -7.59
C GLN A 228 -4.80 8.89 -8.45
N PHE A 229 -5.35 8.18 -9.44
CA PHE A 229 -6.43 8.71 -10.28
C PHE A 229 -7.61 9.23 -9.44
N TYR A 230 -8.05 8.45 -8.45
CA TYR A 230 -9.15 8.85 -7.57
C TYR A 230 -8.83 10.16 -6.83
N LEU A 231 -7.63 10.27 -6.24
CA LEU A 231 -7.21 11.47 -5.52
C LEU A 231 -7.14 12.71 -6.40
N GLU A 232 -6.67 12.56 -7.65
CA GLU A 232 -6.56 13.63 -8.63
C GLU A 232 -7.94 14.06 -9.18
N GLN A 233 -8.83 13.11 -9.42
CA GLN A 233 -10.09 13.35 -10.13
C GLN A 233 -11.32 13.48 -9.21
N LYS A 234 -11.20 13.26 -7.90
CA LYS A 234 -12.35 13.36 -6.97
C LYS A 234 -13.12 14.68 -7.05
N VAL A 235 -12.42 15.78 -7.33
CA VAL A 235 -13.03 17.11 -7.49
C VAL A 235 -13.81 17.26 -8.81
N ASN A 236 -13.49 16.43 -9.81
CA ASN A 236 -14.12 16.41 -11.13
C ASN A 236 -15.33 15.45 -11.18
N PHE A 237 -15.44 14.46 -10.29
CA PHE A 237 -16.55 13.50 -10.29
C PHE A 237 -17.95 14.12 -10.24
N PRO A 238 -18.22 15.23 -9.55
CA PRO A 238 -19.52 15.90 -9.67
C PRO A 238 -19.89 16.20 -11.15
N PHE A 239 -18.92 16.58 -11.98
CA PHE A 239 -19.18 16.98 -13.36
C PHE A 239 -19.45 15.80 -14.31
N ILE A 240 -19.12 14.57 -13.93
CA ILE A 240 -19.48 13.38 -14.74
C ILE A 240 -20.96 13.02 -14.55
N LYS A 241 -21.57 13.40 -13.42
CA LYS A 241 -22.98 13.13 -13.10
C LYS A 241 -23.94 13.95 -13.95
N GLY A 242 -23.48 15.04 -14.57
CA GLY A 242 -24.22 15.85 -15.56
C GLY A 242 -25.46 16.61 -15.04
N ASN A 243 -26.27 16.01 -14.18
CA ASN A 243 -27.47 16.55 -13.58
C ASN A 243 -27.28 16.71 -12.06
N PRO A 244 -27.58 17.90 -11.49
CA PRO A 244 -27.50 18.09 -10.06
C PRO A 244 -28.34 17.14 -9.20
N ALA A 245 -29.43 16.60 -9.74
CA ALA A 245 -30.23 15.58 -9.06
C ALA A 245 -29.47 14.27 -8.83
N GLU A 246 -28.46 13.98 -9.65
CA GLU A 246 -27.64 12.78 -9.57
C GLU A 246 -26.47 12.94 -8.59
N TYR A 247 -26.19 14.15 -8.09
CA TYR A 247 -25.08 14.38 -7.14
C TYR A 247 -25.15 13.47 -5.90
N ASN A 248 -26.36 13.18 -5.43
CA ASN A 248 -26.63 12.36 -4.24
C ASN A 248 -27.02 10.91 -4.58
N SER A 249 -26.85 10.48 -5.84
CA SER A 249 -27.04 9.08 -6.21
C SER A 249 -26.00 8.21 -5.52
N THR A 250 -26.45 7.08 -4.98
CA THR A 250 -25.60 6.08 -4.32
C THR A 250 -25.29 4.92 -5.27
N GLY A 251 -24.19 4.21 -5.01
CA GLY A 251 -23.76 3.07 -5.82
C GLY A 251 -23.12 3.46 -7.15
N THR A 252 -22.64 4.71 -7.25
CA THR A 252 -21.93 5.22 -8.42
C THR A 252 -20.58 4.54 -8.60
N GLU A 253 -19.98 4.68 -9.78
CA GLU A 253 -18.70 4.04 -10.08
C GLU A 253 -17.56 4.59 -9.22
N GLU A 254 -17.56 5.90 -8.92
CA GLU A 254 -16.57 6.51 -8.03
C GLU A 254 -16.72 6.05 -6.57
N GLU A 255 -17.96 5.82 -6.10
CA GLU A 255 -18.19 5.26 -4.77
C GLU A 255 -17.72 3.81 -4.68
N LYS A 256 -18.02 2.99 -5.70
CA LYS A 256 -17.54 1.60 -5.78
C LYS A 256 -16.02 1.54 -5.83
N LEU A 257 -15.39 2.42 -6.61
CA LEU A 257 -13.92 2.51 -6.66
C LEU A 257 -13.35 2.88 -5.29
N PHE A 258 -13.93 3.87 -4.61
CA PHE A 258 -13.52 4.25 -3.26
C PHE A 258 -13.65 3.09 -2.27
N GLN A 259 -14.78 2.38 -2.27
CA GLN A 259 -15.00 1.21 -1.40
C GLN A 259 -13.97 0.10 -1.64
N LEU A 260 -13.61 -0.16 -2.89
CA LEU A 260 -12.57 -1.14 -3.22
C LEU A 260 -11.18 -0.68 -2.79
N LEU A 261 -10.87 0.61 -2.94
CA LEU A 261 -9.60 1.19 -2.49
C LEU A 261 -9.45 1.11 -0.96
N GLU A 262 -10.53 1.27 -0.21
CA GLU A 262 -10.54 1.16 1.26
C GLU A 262 -10.70 -0.29 1.77
N SER A 263 -10.95 -1.26 0.88
CA SER A 263 -11.22 -2.64 1.27
C SER A 263 -9.95 -3.34 1.80
N PRO A 264 -9.99 -3.93 3.02
CA PRO A 264 -8.87 -4.70 3.56
C PRO A 264 -8.67 -6.03 2.81
N VAL A 265 -9.65 -6.46 2.01
CA VAL A 265 -9.67 -7.76 1.32
C VAL A 265 -9.81 -7.59 -0.20
N VAL A 266 -9.29 -6.49 -0.75
CA VAL A 266 -9.35 -6.18 -2.19
C VAL A 266 -8.75 -7.26 -3.11
N TYR A 267 -7.85 -8.08 -2.58
CA TYR A 267 -7.27 -9.22 -3.28
C TYR A 267 -8.25 -10.39 -3.48
N LYS A 268 -9.41 -10.38 -2.82
CA LYS A 268 -10.49 -11.35 -3.00
C LYS A 268 -11.49 -10.89 -4.07
N ASN A 269 -12.34 -11.81 -4.55
CA ASN A 269 -13.47 -11.54 -5.45
C ASN A 269 -13.10 -10.71 -6.70
N ALA A 270 -11.89 -10.90 -7.22
CA ALA A 270 -11.34 -10.14 -8.34
C ALA A 270 -11.32 -8.62 -8.13
N GLY A 271 -11.14 -8.13 -6.89
CA GLY A 271 -11.18 -6.70 -6.57
C GLY A 271 -10.20 -5.85 -7.38
N PHE A 272 -8.95 -6.31 -7.61
CA PHE A 272 -8.01 -5.60 -8.49
C PHE A 272 -8.50 -5.47 -9.95
N LYS A 273 -9.19 -6.49 -10.46
CA LYS A 273 -9.80 -6.44 -11.81
C LYS A 273 -10.96 -5.44 -11.85
N GLN A 274 -11.77 -5.38 -10.79
CA GLN A 274 -12.85 -4.40 -10.67
C GLN A 274 -12.29 -2.98 -10.56
N ILE A 275 -11.25 -2.76 -9.76
CA ILE A 275 -10.53 -1.48 -9.66
C ILE A 275 -10.07 -1.01 -11.04
N LYS A 276 -9.42 -1.90 -11.81
CA LYS A 276 -8.96 -1.56 -13.16
C LYS A 276 -10.12 -1.13 -14.06
N ALA A 277 -11.20 -1.91 -14.10
CA ALA A 277 -12.36 -1.62 -14.94
C ALA A 277 -13.05 -0.30 -14.55
N LEU A 278 -13.24 -0.05 -13.25
CA LEU A 278 -13.83 1.19 -12.75
C LEU A 278 -12.95 2.41 -13.06
N ARG A 279 -11.62 2.28 -12.89
CA ARG A 279 -10.68 3.36 -13.25
C ARG A 279 -10.77 3.70 -14.73
N GLU A 280 -10.69 2.70 -15.61
CA GLU A 280 -10.77 2.90 -17.07
C GLU A 280 -12.13 3.49 -17.50
N SER A 281 -13.23 3.13 -16.83
CA SER A 281 -14.55 3.70 -17.08
C SER A 281 -14.62 5.18 -16.64
N LEU A 282 -14.18 5.48 -15.41
CA LEU A 282 -14.17 6.84 -14.87
C LEU A 282 -13.21 7.76 -15.64
N GLU A 283 -12.07 7.26 -16.12
CA GLU A 283 -11.15 8.00 -16.99
C GLU A 283 -11.86 8.50 -18.26
N LYS A 284 -12.68 7.64 -18.89
CA LYS A 284 -13.47 8.01 -20.07
C LYS A 284 -14.54 9.05 -19.73
N GLN A 285 -15.28 8.83 -18.64
CA GLN A 285 -16.32 9.77 -18.21
C GLN A 285 -15.77 11.16 -17.87
N VAL A 286 -14.62 11.22 -17.20
CA VAL A 286 -13.92 12.48 -16.92
C VAL A 286 -13.47 13.15 -18.22
N ALA A 287 -12.91 12.40 -19.16
CA ALA A 287 -12.50 12.94 -20.47
C ALA A 287 -13.68 13.51 -21.26
N GLU A 288 -14.80 12.79 -21.29
CA GLU A 288 -16.05 13.22 -21.94
C GLU A 288 -16.63 14.48 -21.27
N ALA A 289 -16.70 14.51 -19.95
CA ALA A 289 -17.15 15.68 -19.20
C ALA A 289 -16.24 16.90 -19.44
N THR A 290 -14.94 16.68 -19.53
CA THR A 290 -13.95 17.72 -19.85
C THR A 290 -14.17 18.29 -21.24
N ALA A 291 -14.24 17.44 -22.26
CA ALA A 291 -14.48 17.87 -23.63
C ALA A 291 -15.82 18.62 -23.77
N LYS A 292 -16.88 18.12 -23.12
CA LYS A 292 -18.20 18.76 -23.11
C LYS A 292 -18.16 20.14 -22.45
N LEU A 293 -17.49 20.29 -21.31
CA LEU A 293 -17.42 21.58 -20.62
C LEU A 293 -16.55 22.58 -21.40
N HIS A 294 -15.43 22.14 -21.97
CA HIS A 294 -14.59 22.96 -22.86
C HIS A 294 -15.41 23.50 -24.05
N ALA A 295 -16.14 22.62 -24.74
CA ALA A 295 -17.02 23.02 -25.84
C ALA A 295 -18.12 23.99 -25.40
N THR A 296 -18.69 23.77 -24.20
CA THR A 296 -19.71 24.66 -23.62
C THR A 296 -19.15 26.06 -23.33
N VAL A 297 -17.93 26.15 -22.80
CA VAL A 297 -17.25 27.42 -22.54
C VAL A 297 -17.04 28.18 -23.85
N GLU A 298 -16.45 27.53 -24.85
CA GLU A 298 -16.21 28.14 -26.15
C GLU A 298 -17.51 28.60 -26.83
N ALA A 299 -18.56 27.76 -26.81
CA ALA A 299 -19.86 28.10 -27.38
C ALA A 299 -20.51 29.31 -26.68
N LYS A 300 -20.53 29.34 -25.34
CA LYS A 300 -21.15 30.43 -24.58
C LYS A 300 -20.41 31.76 -24.74
N VAL A 301 -19.07 31.73 -24.73
CA VAL A 301 -18.26 32.94 -24.96
C VAL A 301 -18.48 33.46 -26.38
N ASN A 302 -18.43 32.59 -27.39
CA ASN A 302 -18.64 32.99 -28.78
C ASN A 302 -20.06 33.53 -29.03
N GLU A 303 -21.07 32.98 -28.37
CA GLU A 303 -22.44 33.50 -28.46
C GLU A 303 -22.53 34.91 -27.87
N GLN A 304 -21.91 35.16 -26.71
CA GLN A 304 -21.84 36.52 -26.14
C GLN A 304 -21.06 37.49 -27.03
N LEU A 305 -19.93 37.07 -27.62
CA LEU A 305 -19.19 37.90 -28.58
C LEU A 305 -20.01 38.19 -29.84
N LYS A 306 -20.77 37.22 -30.35
CA LYS A 306 -21.66 37.42 -31.50
C LYS A 306 -22.72 38.47 -31.20
N GLN A 307 -23.34 38.40 -30.03
CA GLN A 307 -24.31 39.42 -29.57
C GLN A 307 -23.65 40.79 -29.40
N LEU A 308 -22.45 40.83 -28.82
CA LEU A 308 -21.69 42.06 -28.64
C LEU A 308 -21.31 42.71 -29.99
N ARG A 309 -20.80 41.94 -30.95
CA ARG A 309 -20.47 42.40 -32.31
C ARG A 309 -21.67 42.96 -33.07
N ALA A 310 -22.86 42.43 -32.80
CA ALA A 310 -24.10 42.91 -33.40
C ALA A 310 -24.59 44.24 -32.79
N SER A 311 -24.11 44.62 -31.60
CA SER A 311 -24.54 45.81 -30.85
C SER A 311 -24.02 47.12 -31.46
N GLU A 312 -24.75 48.21 -31.20
CA GLU A 312 -24.31 49.57 -31.58
C GLU A 312 -23.03 49.98 -30.84
N ALA A 313 -22.86 49.54 -29.59
CA ALA A 313 -21.65 49.79 -28.80
C ALA A 313 -20.41 49.32 -29.56
N TYR A 314 -20.46 48.12 -30.14
CA TYR A 314 -19.37 47.58 -30.93
C TYR A 314 -19.17 48.34 -32.26
N ARG A 315 -20.26 48.62 -33.00
CA ARG A 315 -20.20 49.33 -34.30
C ARG A 315 -19.65 50.76 -34.22
N ASN A 316 -19.81 51.41 -33.06
CA ASN A 316 -19.37 52.79 -32.85
C ASN A 316 -18.02 52.89 -32.11
N ALA A 317 -17.51 51.80 -31.53
CA ALA A 317 -16.22 51.77 -30.81
C ALA A 317 -15.01 51.96 -31.73
N ALA A 318 -13.88 52.42 -31.17
CA ALA A 318 -12.59 52.49 -31.87
C ALA A 318 -12.04 51.08 -32.20
N ALA A 319 -11.18 50.99 -33.23
CA ALA A 319 -10.63 49.71 -33.68
C ALA A 319 -9.81 49.02 -32.59
N GLU A 320 -9.05 49.79 -31.82
CA GLU A 320 -8.21 49.31 -30.71
C GLU A 320 -9.06 48.71 -29.59
N ALA A 321 -10.20 49.34 -29.28
CA ALA A 321 -11.14 48.85 -28.26
C ALA A 321 -11.80 47.54 -28.71
N ARG A 322 -12.17 47.42 -29.98
CA ARG A 322 -12.68 46.16 -30.56
C ARG A 322 -11.63 45.06 -30.49
N GLN A 323 -10.40 45.35 -30.92
CA GLN A 323 -9.31 44.38 -30.90
C GLN A 323 -9.01 43.91 -29.48
N SER A 324 -8.99 44.81 -28.49
CA SER A 324 -8.77 44.45 -27.09
C SER A 324 -9.82 43.48 -26.54
N VAL A 325 -11.09 43.64 -26.92
CA VAL A 325 -12.17 42.72 -26.54
C VAL A 325 -11.95 41.34 -27.17
N GLU A 326 -11.66 41.31 -28.47
CA GLU A 326 -11.41 40.08 -29.21
C GLU A 326 -10.21 39.29 -28.66
N ASP A 327 -9.09 39.98 -28.43
CA ASP A 327 -7.87 39.37 -27.87
C ASP A 327 -8.11 38.81 -26.47
N THR A 328 -8.83 39.55 -25.62
CA THR A 328 -9.15 39.12 -24.25
C THR A 328 -10.01 37.86 -24.26
N ALA A 329 -11.03 37.81 -25.12
CA ALA A 329 -11.91 36.65 -25.22
C ALA A 329 -11.19 35.44 -25.86
N ALA A 330 -10.37 35.67 -26.89
CA ALA A 330 -9.54 34.63 -27.49
C ALA A 330 -8.56 34.02 -26.47
N MET A 331 -7.91 34.85 -25.66
CA MET A 331 -7.02 34.41 -24.58
C MET A 331 -7.78 33.63 -23.51
N PHE A 332 -9.00 34.05 -23.15
CA PHE A 332 -9.84 33.31 -22.21
C PHE A 332 -10.18 31.91 -22.75
N ILE A 333 -10.61 31.79 -24.02
CA ILE A 333 -10.89 30.49 -24.65
C ILE A 333 -9.63 29.62 -24.71
N ALA A 334 -8.47 30.20 -25.04
CA ALA A 334 -7.20 29.48 -25.09
C ALA A 334 -6.80 28.92 -23.71
N ASN A 335 -6.95 29.72 -22.65
CA ASN A 335 -6.67 29.29 -21.28
C ASN A 335 -7.67 28.22 -20.80
N ALA A 336 -8.96 28.40 -21.12
CA ALA A 336 -10.00 27.44 -20.80
C ALA A 336 -9.72 26.04 -21.40
N LYS A 337 -9.14 25.97 -22.61
CA LYS A 337 -8.75 24.71 -23.26
C LYS A 337 -7.63 23.96 -22.54
N GLN A 338 -6.86 24.61 -21.68
CA GLN A 338 -5.79 23.96 -20.90
C GLN A 338 -6.23 23.57 -19.48
N GLU A 339 -7.34 24.12 -18.99
CA GLU A 339 -7.85 23.85 -17.65
C GLU A 339 -8.40 22.42 -17.53
N ARG A 340 -7.94 21.70 -16.50
CA ARG A 340 -8.30 20.29 -16.23
C ARG A 340 -9.22 20.14 -15.02
N LEU A 341 -9.31 21.16 -14.18
CA LEU A 341 -10.23 21.19 -13.05
C LEU A 341 -11.59 21.75 -13.52
N LEU A 342 -12.56 20.86 -13.64
CA LEU A 342 -13.92 21.20 -14.08
C LEU A 342 -14.62 22.22 -13.17
N PRO A 343 -14.47 22.17 -11.82
CA PRO A 343 -14.97 23.22 -10.95
C PRO A 343 -14.40 24.60 -11.29
N THR A 344 -13.07 24.69 -11.50
CA THR A 344 -12.39 25.94 -11.83
C THR A 344 -12.85 26.48 -13.17
N LEU A 345 -12.95 25.61 -14.18
CA LEU A 345 -13.42 26.00 -15.50
C LEU A 345 -14.88 26.49 -15.48
N SER A 346 -15.75 25.78 -14.75
CA SER A 346 -17.15 26.16 -14.58
C SER A 346 -17.30 27.53 -13.90
N TRP A 347 -16.56 27.75 -12.81
CA TRP A 347 -16.53 29.04 -12.12
C TRP A 347 -15.96 30.15 -13.01
N SER A 348 -14.89 29.88 -13.75
CA SER A 348 -14.24 30.83 -14.65
C SER A 348 -15.19 31.29 -15.77
N LEU A 349 -15.94 30.36 -16.36
CA LEU A 349 -17.01 30.68 -17.31
C LEU A 349 -18.08 31.58 -16.67
N GLN A 350 -18.58 31.24 -15.47
CA GLN A 350 -19.59 32.05 -14.81
C GLN A 350 -19.08 33.47 -14.52
N ASN A 351 -17.84 33.60 -14.06
CA ASN A 351 -17.19 34.89 -13.81
C ASN A 351 -16.97 35.69 -15.09
N PHE A 352 -16.61 35.03 -16.19
CA PHE A 352 -16.47 35.68 -17.49
C PHE A 352 -17.80 36.27 -17.95
N LEU A 353 -18.88 35.48 -17.89
CA LEU A 353 -20.21 35.93 -18.27
C LEU A 353 -20.72 37.07 -17.38
N SER A 354 -20.55 36.96 -16.07
CA SER A 354 -21.11 37.94 -15.11
C SER A 354 -20.29 39.23 -14.99
N SER A 355 -18.98 39.17 -15.23
CA SER A 355 -18.07 40.28 -14.92
C SER A 355 -17.28 40.77 -16.12
N GLN A 356 -16.81 39.89 -17.01
CA GLN A 356 -16.01 40.31 -18.17
C GLN A 356 -16.88 40.84 -19.31
N ILE A 357 -18.03 40.21 -19.58
CA ILE A 357 -18.95 40.70 -20.63
C ILE A 357 -19.42 42.14 -20.36
N PRO A 358 -19.91 42.51 -19.15
CA PRO A 358 -20.23 43.91 -18.86
C PRO A 358 -19.04 44.87 -19.06
N ARG A 359 -17.83 44.43 -18.68
CA ARG A 359 -16.61 45.22 -18.85
C ARG A 359 -16.26 45.45 -20.31
N PHE A 360 -16.58 44.51 -21.20
CA PHE A 360 -16.44 44.73 -22.65
C PHE A 360 -17.36 45.85 -23.14
N TYR A 361 -18.59 45.95 -22.63
CA TYR A 361 -19.47 47.07 -22.96
C TYR A 361 -18.90 48.41 -22.47
N GLU A 362 -18.27 48.46 -21.29
CA GLU A 362 -17.59 49.66 -20.79
C GLU A 362 -16.41 50.07 -21.67
N ILE A 363 -15.58 49.12 -22.11
CA ILE A 363 -14.44 49.35 -23.02
C ILE A 363 -14.92 49.89 -24.38
N LEU A 364 -16.02 49.36 -24.89
CA LEU A 364 -16.56 49.75 -26.20
C LEU A 364 -17.30 51.08 -26.18
N THR A 365 -17.84 51.48 -25.02
CA THR A 365 -18.44 52.81 -24.84
C THR A 365 -17.72 53.58 -23.75
N PRO A 366 -16.48 54.05 -24.01
CA PRO A 366 -15.75 54.83 -23.03
C PRO A 366 -16.49 56.15 -22.76
N PRO A 367 -16.50 56.64 -21.51
CA PRO A 367 -17.12 57.91 -21.20
C PRO A 367 -16.49 59.03 -22.05
N PRO A 368 -17.27 60.07 -22.44
CA PRO A 368 -16.72 61.19 -23.17
C PRO A 368 -15.54 61.77 -22.39
N PRO A 369 -14.47 62.22 -23.08
CA PRO A 369 -13.30 62.78 -22.41
C PRO A 369 -13.77 63.91 -21.50
N SER A 370 -13.50 63.78 -20.20
CA SER A 370 -13.75 64.86 -19.25
C SER A 370 -12.95 66.07 -19.73
N SER A 371 -13.66 67.07 -20.23
CA SER A 371 -13.08 68.36 -20.58
C SER A 371 -12.68 69.04 -19.27
N ASN A 372 -11.47 68.75 -18.77
CA ASN A 372 -10.82 69.62 -17.81
C ASN A 372 -10.33 70.86 -18.55
N ALA A 373 -11.25 71.80 -18.76
CA ALA A 373 -10.97 73.20 -19.01
C ALA A 373 -12.12 74.03 -18.42
N GLY A 374 -11.95 74.51 -17.18
CA GLY A 374 -12.77 75.59 -16.62
C GLY A 374 -13.34 75.30 -15.24
N LYS A 375 -12.94 76.11 -14.24
CA LYS A 375 -13.61 76.25 -12.94
C LYS A 375 -15.09 76.56 -13.14
N GLY A 376 -15.97 75.77 -12.53
CA GLY A 376 -17.39 76.06 -12.39
C GLY A 376 -18.05 74.97 -11.56
N ASP A 377 -18.58 75.34 -10.40
CA ASP A 377 -19.38 74.47 -9.53
C ASP A 377 -20.69 74.14 -10.26
N GLY A 378 -20.95 72.87 -10.52
CA GLY A 378 -22.07 72.43 -11.35
C GLY A 378 -21.95 70.98 -11.82
N ASP A 379 -22.52 70.08 -11.02
CA ASP A 379 -22.88 68.69 -11.29
C ASP A 379 -21.89 67.82 -12.10
N LYS A 380 -21.15 66.97 -11.38
CA LYS A 380 -20.31 65.92 -11.96
C LYS A 380 -21.22 64.90 -12.64
N SER A 381 -21.41 65.02 -13.96
CA SER A 381 -21.98 63.93 -14.77
C SER A 381 -21.14 62.66 -14.52
N LYS A 382 -21.69 61.72 -13.75
CA LYS A 382 -21.04 60.44 -13.46
C LYS A 382 -20.90 59.69 -14.78
N ALA A 383 -19.70 59.15 -15.04
CA ALA A 383 -19.48 58.27 -16.18
C ALA A 383 -20.53 57.16 -16.21
N ALA A 384 -21.21 56.99 -17.34
CA ALA A 384 -22.21 55.95 -17.57
C ALA A 384 -21.60 54.57 -17.24
N LYS A 385 -22.19 53.85 -16.27
CA LYS A 385 -21.74 52.51 -15.89
C LYS A 385 -22.62 51.45 -16.54
N VAL A 386 -22.05 50.27 -16.75
CA VAL A 386 -22.84 49.09 -17.14
C VAL A 386 -23.25 48.35 -15.88
N VAL A 387 -24.56 48.25 -15.63
CA VAL A 387 -25.13 47.64 -14.43
C VAL A 387 -25.78 46.31 -14.83
N PRO A 388 -25.40 45.17 -14.23
CA PRO A 388 -26.02 43.90 -14.59
C PRO A 388 -27.44 43.79 -14.01
N LEU A 389 -28.39 43.27 -14.79
CA LEU A 389 -29.81 43.18 -14.44
C LEU A 389 -30.05 42.53 -13.07
N HIS A 390 -29.33 41.46 -12.75
CA HIS A 390 -29.47 40.75 -11.47
C HIS A 390 -29.06 41.58 -10.23
N SER A 391 -28.29 42.65 -10.41
CA SER A 391 -27.95 43.59 -9.33
C SER A 391 -29.05 44.63 -9.09
N VAL A 392 -29.94 44.83 -10.06
CA VAL A 392 -31.10 45.72 -9.95
C VAL A 392 -32.22 44.97 -9.23
N LYS A 393 -32.26 45.13 -7.91
CA LYS A 393 -33.30 44.50 -7.09
C LYS A 393 -34.53 45.42 -6.99
N PRO A 394 -35.75 44.87 -7.14
CA PRO A 394 -36.96 45.61 -6.85
C PRO A 394 -36.98 46.01 -5.37
N ASP A 395 -37.42 47.23 -5.09
CA ASP A 395 -37.59 47.70 -3.72
C ASP A 395 -38.95 47.23 -3.19
N MET A 396 -38.96 46.10 -2.49
CA MET A 396 -40.17 45.46 -1.99
C MET A 396 -39.91 44.79 -0.63
N ALA A 397 -40.85 44.96 0.31
CA ALA A 397 -40.74 44.37 1.65
C ALA A 397 -41.13 42.89 1.71
N LYS A 398 -41.89 42.39 0.71
CA LYS A 398 -42.38 41.01 0.66
C LYS A 398 -41.30 40.08 0.13
N THR A 399 -41.07 38.96 0.81
CA THR A 399 -40.02 37.98 0.46
C THR A 399 -40.54 36.79 -0.37
N MET A 400 -41.86 36.67 -0.55
CA MET A 400 -42.52 35.60 -1.32
C MET A 400 -43.69 36.17 -2.13
N LEU A 401 -43.85 35.68 -3.37
CA LEU A 401 -44.96 36.02 -4.26
C LEU A 401 -45.99 34.89 -4.19
N GLU A 402 -47.20 35.19 -3.72
CA GLU A 402 -48.24 34.19 -3.42
C GLU A 402 -49.51 34.41 -4.24
N THR A 403 -49.74 35.64 -4.72
CA THR A 403 -50.89 35.99 -5.56
C THR A 403 -50.45 36.67 -6.86
N PRO A 404 -51.32 36.71 -7.90
CA PRO A 404 -51.05 37.46 -9.13
C PRO A 404 -50.71 38.95 -8.87
N GLU A 405 -51.37 39.58 -7.90
CA GLU A 405 -51.12 40.97 -7.54
C GLU A 405 -49.72 41.18 -6.96
N ASP A 406 -49.16 40.18 -6.27
CA ASP A 406 -47.77 40.24 -5.81
C ASP A 406 -46.78 40.24 -6.99
N ILE A 407 -47.09 39.49 -8.05
CA ILE A 407 -46.26 39.43 -9.27
C ILE A 407 -46.25 40.80 -9.96
N ASP A 408 -47.42 41.41 -10.14
CA ASP A 408 -47.52 42.72 -10.77
C ASP A 408 -46.76 43.79 -9.97
N ALA A 409 -46.92 43.79 -8.64
CA ALA A 409 -46.20 44.70 -7.75
C ALA A 409 -44.68 44.50 -7.81
N TYR A 410 -44.20 43.24 -7.90
CA TYR A 410 -42.79 42.93 -8.07
C TYR A 410 -42.24 43.44 -9.41
N VAL A 411 -42.98 43.21 -10.50
CA VAL A 411 -42.59 43.65 -11.85
C VAL A 411 -42.56 45.17 -11.95
N ASP A 412 -43.53 45.87 -11.36
CA ASP A 412 -43.57 47.34 -11.35
C ASP A 412 -42.43 47.93 -10.52
N ALA A 413 -42.12 47.35 -9.36
CA ALA A 413 -40.98 47.75 -8.55
C ALA A 413 -39.64 47.53 -9.29
N LEU A 414 -39.51 46.42 -10.02
CA LEU A 414 -38.33 46.14 -10.84
C LEU A 414 -38.24 47.11 -12.01
N ARG A 415 -39.36 47.34 -12.73
CA ARG A 415 -39.46 48.29 -13.84
C ARG A 415 -39.01 49.69 -13.41
N LYS A 416 -39.49 50.17 -12.25
CA LYS A 416 -39.09 51.46 -11.70
C LYS A 416 -37.58 51.54 -11.49
N ARG A 417 -36.98 50.53 -10.86
CA ARG A 417 -35.53 50.49 -10.62
C ARG A 417 -34.72 50.43 -11.91
N LEU A 418 -35.21 49.74 -12.94
CA LEU A 418 -34.58 49.73 -14.26
C LEU A 418 -34.64 51.09 -14.96
N LEU A 419 -35.78 51.78 -14.85
CA LEU A 419 -35.92 53.15 -15.35
C LEU A 419 -34.97 54.10 -14.61
N ASP A 420 -34.89 54.02 -13.28
CA ASP A 420 -33.97 54.84 -12.48
C ASP A 420 -32.51 54.69 -12.96
N GLU A 421 -32.06 53.46 -13.26
CA GLU A 421 -30.71 53.20 -13.77
C GLU A 421 -30.48 53.81 -15.17
N VAL A 422 -31.46 53.68 -16.07
CA VAL A 422 -31.38 54.25 -17.43
C VAL A 422 -31.43 55.78 -17.40
N GLU A 423 -32.28 56.37 -16.56
CA GLU A 423 -32.38 57.82 -16.36
C GLU A 423 -31.11 58.40 -15.72
N ALA A 424 -30.44 57.64 -14.84
CA ALA A 424 -29.12 57.99 -14.30
C ALA A 424 -27.98 57.91 -15.34
N GLY A 425 -28.29 57.55 -16.59
CA GLY A 425 -27.33 57.42 -17.69
C GLY A 425 -26.57 56.10 -17.68
N ASN A 426 -26.94 55.13 -16.83
CA ASN A 426 -26.35 53.79 -16.84
C ASN A 426 -26.97 52.93 -17.95
N LYS A 427 -26.24 51.89 -18.36
CA LYS A 427 -26.75 50.87 -19.27
C LYS A 427 -27.02 49.58 -18.50
N VAL A 428 -28.24 49.07 -18.56
CA VAL A 428 -28.55 47.79 -17.93
C VAL A 428 -28.18 46.64 -18.86
N PHE A 429 -27.29 45.77 -18.40
CA PHE A 429 -26.90 44.55 -19.11
C PHE A 429 -27.87 43.41 -18.77
N LEU A 430 -28.55 42.88 -19.79
CA LEU A 430 -29.61 41.88 -19.66
C LEU A 430 -29.12 40.42 -19.63
N GLY A 431 -27.83 40.18 -19.92
CA GLY A 431 -27.26 38.85 -20.16
C GLY A 431 -26.79 38.08 -18.93
#